data_AF-A0A7J4IUS6-F1
#
_entry.id   AF-A0A7J4IUS6-F1
#
_cell.length_a   1.000
_cell.length_b   1.000
_cell.length_c   1.000
_cell.angle_alpha   90.00
_cell.angle_beta   90.00
_cell.angle_gamma   90.00
#
_symmetry.space_group_name_H-M   'P 1'
#
loop_
_entity.id
_entity.type
_entity.pdbx_description
1 polymer ?
#
loop_
_entity_poly.entity_id
_entity_poly.type
_entity_poly.pdbx_seq_one_letter_code
_entity_poly.pdbx_strand_id
1 'polypeptide(L)' 'MNCAICSKTATAYNKLKQPVCSAHTKQTAKSPLCPDCGLAMSVRQGKWGAFWGCIAFPSCNGIRKI' A
#
# COMPACT_ATOMS: atom_id res chain seq x y z
N MET A 1 -14.26 -21.78 -0.58
CA MET A 1 -13.84 -20.49 0.04
C MET A 1 -13.63 -19.47 -1.06
N ASN A 2 -14.20 -18.26 -0.92
CA ASN A 2 -14.17 -17.24 -1.96
C ASN A 2 -13.13 -16.16 -1.62
N CYS A 3 -12.55 -15.56 -2.65
CA CYS A 3 -11.60 -14.47 -2.53
C CYS A 3 -12.31 -13.23 -1.98
N ALA A 4 -11.77 -12.68 -0.90
CA ALA A 4 -12.28 -11.50 -0.22
C ALA A 4 -12.26 -10.20 -1.06
N ILE A 5 -11.72 -10.24 -2.30
CA ILE A 5 -11.56 -9.07 -3.17
C ILE A 5 -12.35 -9.20 -4.48
N CYS A 6 -12.46 -10.40 -5.06
CA CYS A 6 -13.10 -10.57 -6.38
C CYS A 6 -14.07 -11.75 -6.49
N SER A 7 -14.50 -12.32 -5.36
CA SER A 7 -15.51 -13.40 -5.25
C SER A 7 -15.21 -14.72 -5.99
N LYS A 8 -14.14 -14.78 -6.79
CA LYS A 8 -13.58 -16.01 -7.38
C LYS A 8 -13.09 -16.97 -6.29
N THR A 9 -12.75 -18.20 -6.66
CA THR A 9 -12.17 -19.17 -5.73
C THR A 9 -10.89 -18.63 -5.10
N ALA A 10 -10.82 -18.63 -3.76
CA ALA A 10 -9.58 -18.30 -3.06
C ALA A 10 -8.61 -19.48 -3.17
N THR A 11 -7.36 -19.18 -3.48
CA THR A 11 -6.28 -20.17 -3.68
C THR A 11 -5.16 -20.01 -2.65
N ALA A 12 -5.14 -18.92 -1.89
CA ALA A 12 -4.13 -18.61 -0.89
C ALA A 12 -4.72 -17.75 0.23
N TYR A 13 -3.92 -17.49 1.27
CA TYR A 13 -4.20 -16.46 2.27
C TYR A 13 -3.16 -15.34 2.14
N ASN A 14 -3.62 -14.09 2.27
CA ASN A 14 -2.70 -12.95 2.31
C ASN A 14 -2.02 -12.82 3.69
N LYS A 15 -1.14 -11.82 3.86
CA LYS A 15 -0.49 -11.52 5.16
C LYS A 15 -1.47 -11.19 6.29
N LEU A 16 -2.69 -10.75 5.97
CA LEU A 16 -3.76 -10.45 6.92
C LEU A 16 -4.62 -11.69 7.25
N LYS A 17 -4.20 -12.90 6.84
CA LYS A 17 -4.95 -14.16 7.00
C LYS A 17 -6.34 -14.14 6.35
N GLN A 18 -6.55 -13.33 5.31
CA GLN A 18 -7.79 -13.33 4.53
C GLN A 18 -7.67 -14.25 3.31
N PRO A 19 -8.74 -14.97 2.95
CA PRO A 19 -8.75 -15.85 1.79
C PRO A 19 -8.74 -15.04 0.49
N VAL A 20 -7.72 -15.21 -0.34
CA VAL A 20 -7.53 -14.46 -1.60
C VAL A 20 -7.14 -15.37 -2.75
N CYS A 21 -7.36 -14.93 -3.99
CA CYS A 21 -6.85 -15.64 -5.17
C CYS A 21 -5.39 -15.27 -5.44
N SER A 22 -4.71 -16.04 -6.30
CA SER A 22 -3.29 -15.86 -6.66
C SER A 22 -2.96 -14.45 -7.16
N ALA A 23 -3.88 -13.81 -7.88
CA ALA A 23 -3.75 -12.42 -8.35
C ALA A 23 -3.71 -11.40 -7.19
N HIS A 24 -4.32 -11.72 -6.04
CA HIS A 24 -4.51 -10.80 -4.92
C HIS A 24 -3.70 -11.19 -3.66
N THR A 25 -2.70 -12.07 -3.81
CA THR A 25 -1.82 -12.51 -2.70
C THR A 25 -0.88 -11.40 -2.19
N LYS A 26 -0.48 -10.46 -3.06
CA LYS A 26 0.48 -9.41 -2.72
C LYS A 26 -0.23 -8.17 -2.17
N GLN A 27 -0.72 -8.24 -0.94
CA GLN A 27 -1.00 -7.03 -0.17
C GLN A 27 0.32 -6.56 0.47
N THR A 28 0.97 -5.56 -0.16
CA THR A 28 2.19 -4.94 0.38
C THR A 28 1.81 -3.97 1.49
N ALA A 29 1.91 -4.44 2.74
CA ALA A 29 1.65 -3.64 3.93
C ALA A 29 2.85 -2.77 4.34
N LYS A 30 2.49 -1.61 4.92
CA LYS A 30 3.29 -0.55 5.59
C LYS A 30 3.79 0.63 4.74
N SER A 31 2.89 1.18 3.94
CA SER A 31 2.93 2.61 3.63
C SER A 31 2.34 3.41 4.79
N PRO A 32 3.08 4.33 5.45
CA PRO A 32 2.48 5.24 6.42
C PRO A 32 1.45 6.14 5.74
N LEU A 33 0.47 6.63 6.49
CA LEU A 33 -0.45 7.65 6.02
C LEU A 33 0.21 9.02 6.09
N CYS A 34 -0.09 9.85 5.10
CA CYS A 34 0.32 11.25 5.02
C CYS A 34 -0.42 12.05 6.11
N PRO A 35 0.29 12.87 6.90
CA PRO A 35 -0.35 13.69 7.94
C PRO A 35 -1.23 14.81 7.35
N ASP A 36 -0.96 15.25 6.12
CA ASP A 36 -1.66 16.39 5.51
C ASP A 36 -2.99 15.99 4.85
N CYS A 37 -3.03 14.84 4.19
CA CYS A 37 -4.22 14.39 3.44
C CYS A 37 -4.76 13.02 3.86
N GLY A 38 -4.08 12.31 4.78
CA GLY A 38 -4.51 10.98 5.25
C GLY A 38 -4.34 9.84 4.23
N LEU A 39 -3.86 10.12 3.01
CA LEU A 39 -3.62 9.09 1.99
C LEU A 39 -2.34 8.31 2.26
N ALA A 40 -2.20 7.13 1.66
CA ALA A 40 -0.97 6.35 1.76
C ALA A 40 0.26 7.12 1.23
N MET A 41 1.44 6.74 1.69
CA MET A 41 2.72 7.26 1.19
C MET A 41 3.54 6.15 0.54
N SER A 42 4.21 6.45 -0.57
CA SER A 42 5.15 5.53 -1.21
C SER A 42 6.59 5.91 -0.89
N VAL A 43 7.51 4.93 -0.83
CA VAL A 43 8.94 5.22 -0.72
C VAL A 43 9.42 5.80 -2.05
N ARG A 44 9.99 7.00 -2.02
CA ARG A 44 10.64 7.67 -3.15
C ARG A 44 12.11 7.90 -2.82
N GLN A 45 12.95 7.94 -3.84
CA GLN A 45 14.39 8.23 -3.71
C GLN A 45 14.63 9.69 -4.08
N GLY A 46 15.26 10.44 -3.19
CA GLY A 46 15.69 11.83 -3.42
C GLY A 46 17.20 11.97 -3.32
N LYS A 47 17.69 13.21 -3.51
CA LYS A 47 19.12 13.54 -3.43
C LYS A 47 19.77 13.13 -2.10
N TRP A 48 19.01 13.11 -1.01
CA TRP A 48 19.47 12.82 0.34
C TRP A 48 19.08 11.42 0.85
N GLY A 49 18.52 10.56 -0.02
CA GLY A 49 18.11 9.20 0.33
C GLY A 49 16.60 8.95 0.17
N ALA A 50 16.16 7.80 0.71
CA ALA A 50 14.78 7.35 0.66
C ALA A 50 13.88 8.20 1.59
N PHE A 51 12.68 8.53 1.12
CA PHE A 51 11.67 9.22 1.92
C PHE A 51 10.27 8.69 1.58
N TRP A 52 9.34 8.84 2.51
CA TRP A 52 7.92 8.61 2.25
C TRP A 52 7.34 9.85 1.56
N GLY A 53 6.90 9.72 0.31
CA GLY A 53 6.18 10.76 -0.42
C GLY A 53 4.72 10.40 -0.57
N CYS A 54 3.82 11.37 -0.42
CA CYS A 54 2.39 11.14 -0.64
C CYS A 54 2.10 10.60 -2.06
N ILE A 55 1.12 9.70 -2.20
CA ILE A 55 0.73 9.21 -3.54
C ILE A 55 0.09 10.32 -4.37
N ALA A 56 -0.55 11.30 -3.72
CA ALA A 56 -1.33 12.34 -4.38
C ALA A 56 -0.48 13.53 -4.90
N PHE A 57 0.85 13.46 -4.87
CA PHE A 57 1.70 14.48 -5.50
C PHE A 57 1.36 14.62 -7.00
N PRO A 58 1.17 15.84 -7.55
CA PRO A 58 1.49 17.17 -7.00
C PRO A 58 0.38 17.85 -6.18
N SER A 59 -0.81 17.26 -6.08
CA SER A 59 -1.93 17.83 -5.30
C SER A 59 -1.69 17.81 -3.78
N CYS A 60 -0.83 16.91 -3.30
CA CYS A 60 -0.34 16.89 -1.92
C CYS A 60 1.19 16.74 -1.89
N ASN A 61 1.86 17.66 -1.23
CA ASN A 61 3.32 17.70 -1.07
C ASN A 61 3.80 17.09 0.27
N GLY A 62 2.95 16.31 0.93
CA GLY A 62 3.28 15.67 2.21
C GLY A 62 4.45 14.69 2.05
N ILE A 63 5.50 14.92 2.85
CA ILE A 63 6.72 14.12 2.89
C ILE A 63 6.98 13.71 4.33
N ARG A 64 7.45 12.48 4.54
CA ARG A 64 7.82 11.96 5.85
C ARG A 64 9.16 11.23 5.75
N LYS A 65 10.02 11.42 6.75
CA LYS A 65 11.29 10.70 6.83
C LYS A 65 11.01 9.21 7.08
N ILE A 66 11.79 8.35 6.42
CA ILE A 66 11.70 6.90 6.60
C ILE A 66 12.32 6.48 7.92
#